data_AF-A0A727UGW9-F1
#
_entry.id   AF-A0A727UGW9-F1
#
_cell.length_a   1.000
_cell.length_b   1.000
_cell.length_c   1.000
_cell.angle_alpha   90.00
_cell.angle_beta   90.00
_cell.angle_gamma   90.00
#
_symmetry.space_group_name_H-M   'P 1'
#
loop_
_entity.id
_entity.type
_entity.pdbx_description
1 polymer ?
#
loop_
_entity_poly.entity_id
_entity_poly.type
_entity_poly.pdbx_seq_one_letter_code
_entity_poly.pdbx_strand_id
1 'polypeptide(L)'
;KGWFNTFTDNVAETWRQPEHYDLYVPAITWHARFAYDKEKTDRYNERPWGVGFGQSRWDDKGNWHGLYMMAFKDSFNKWEPIGGYGWEKTWRPLEDDNFRLGLGFTAGVTARDNWNYIPIPVLLPLASIGYGPATFQMTYIPGSYNNGNVYFAWMRFQF
;
A
#
# COMPACT_ATOMS: atom_id res chain seq x y z
N LYS A 1 -18.02 13.40 16.48
CA LYS A 1 -16.85 12.60 16.90
C LYS A 1 -15.57 13.27 16.39
N GLY A 2 -14.47 13.25 17.15
CA GLY A 2 -13.18 13.78 16.67
C GLY A 2 -12.49 12.84 15.68
N TRP A 3 -11.56 13.36 14.88
CA TRP A 3 -10.85 12.61 13.82
C TRP A 3 -10.11 11.38 14.33
N PHE A 4 -9.45 11.48 15.49
CA PHE A 4 -8.73 10.36 16.11
C PHE A 4 -9.67 9.21 16.49
N ASN A 5 -10.81 9.52 17.12
CA ASN A 5 -11.80 8.50 17.49
C ASN A 5 -12.36 7.80 16.25
N THR A 6 -12.64 8.54 15.18
CA THR A 6 -13.09 7.95 13.91
C THR A 6 -12.03 7.01 13.33
N PHE A 7 -10.76 7.40 13.37
CA PHE A 7 -9.65 6.55 12.92
C PHE A 7 -9.54 5.26 13.75
N THR A 8 -9.53 5.37 15.08
CA THR A 8 -9.43 4.20 15.96
C THR A 8 -10.64 3.28 15.85
N ASP A 9 -11.85 3.84 15.71
CA ASP A 9 -13.08 3.08 15.48
C ASP A 9 -12.96 2.26 14.19
N ASN A 10 -12.53 2.90 13.09
CA ASN A 10 -12.36 2.23 11.79
C ASN A 10 -11.30 1.11 11.83
N VAL A 11 -10.16 1.36 12.49
CA VAL A 11 -9.12 0.33 12.67
C VAL A 11 -9.67 -0.85 13.45
N ALA A 12 -10.33 -0.58 14.59
CA ALA A 12 -10.87 -1.62 15.46
C ALA A 12 -12.02 -2.40 14.82
N GLU A 13 -12.82 -1.76 13.97
CA GLU A 13 -13.87 -2.41 13.20
C GLU A 13 -13.28 -3.28 12.08
N THR A 14 -12.30 -2.77 11.33
CA THR A 14 -11.59 -3.57 10.30
C THR A 14 -10.95 -4.82 10.91
N TRP A 15 -10.45 -4.72 12.15
CA TRP A 15 -9.91 -5.85 12.89
C TRP A 15 -10.98 -6.87 13.33
N ARG A 16 -12.08 -6.38 13.90
CA ARG A 16 -13.10 -7.22 14.55
C ARG A 16 -14.15 -7.79 13.60
N GLN A 17 -14.42 -7.07 12.50
CA GLN A 17 -15.48 -7.37 11.54
C GLN A 17 -14.93 -7.22 10.11
N PRO A 18 -13.91 -8.00 9.71
CA PRO A 18 -13.49 -8.03 8.32
C PRO A 18 -14.57 -8.71 7.46
N GLU A 19 -14.76 -8.22 6.25
CA GLU A 19 -15.65 -8.84 5.25
C GLU A 19 -14.87 -9.81 4.34
N HIS A 20 -13.59 -9.54 4.13
CA HIS A 20 -12.75 -10.26 3.18
C HIS A 20 -11.31 -10.42 3.68
N TYR A 21 -10.60 -11.36 3.05
CA TYR A 21 -9.15 -11.44 3.12
C TYR A 21 -8.53 -11.00 1.79
N ASP A 22 -7.29 -10.54 1.85
CA ASP A 22 -6.55 -10.03 0.71
C ASP A 22 -5.17 -10.67 0.61
N LEU A 23 -4.83 -11.15 -0.57
CA LEU A 23 -3.46 -11.49 -0.95
C LEU A 23 -2.83 -10.28 -1.65
N TYR A 24 -1.67 -9.84 -1.15
CA TYR A 24 -0.89 -8.76 -1.74
C TYR A 24 0.34 -9.35 -2.45
N VAL A 25 0.51 -9.02 -3.72
CA VAL A 25 1.62 -9.50 -4.55
C VAL A 25 2.38 -8.27 -5.09
N PRO A 26 3.54 -7.92 -4.51
CA PRO A 26 4.44 -6.90 -5.04
C PRO A 26 4.69 -7.11 -6.54
N ALA A 27 4.50 -6.04 -7.32
CA ALA A 27 4.55 -6.13 -8.78
C ALA A 27 5.66 -5.25 -9.37
N ILE A 28 5.74 -3.98 -8.95
CA ILE A 28 6.69 -3.02 -9.50
C ILE A 28 7.12 -2.01 -8.45
N THR A 29 8.42 -1.71 -8.43
CA THR A 29 9.00 -0.57 -7.75
C THR A 29 9.63 0.32 -8.80
N TRP A 30 9.17 1.55 -8.94
CA TRP A 30 9.70 2.50 -9.92
C TRP A 30 10.26 3.73 -9.23
N HIS A 31 11.52 4.06 -9.53
CA HIS A 31 12.18 5.26 -9.04
C HIS A 31 11.91 6.41 -10.01
N ALA A 32 11.38 7.53 -9.50
CA ALA A 32 11.00 8.62 -10.37
C ALA A 32 12.21 9.26 -11.05
N ARG A 33 12.39 8.99 -12.35
CA ARG A 33 13.60 9.33 -13.12
C ARG A 33 13.94 10.82 -13.20
N PHE A 34 13.00 11.70 -12.88
CA PHE A 34 13.24 13.15 -12.77
C PHE A 34 14.03 13.53 -11.51
N ALA A 35 14.10 12.65 -10.51
CA ALA A 35 14.71 12.89 -9.20
C ALA A 35 15.96 12.02 -8.94
N TYR A 36 16.50 11.34 -9.97
CA TYR A 36 17.65 10.44 -9.85
C TYR A 36 18.65 10.59 -10.99
N ASP A 37 19.94 10.41 -10.66
CA ASP A 37 21.00 10.20 -11.65
C ASP A 37 20.83 8.83 -12.33
N LYS A 38 21.01 8.80 -13.67
CA LYS A 38 20.82 7.61 -14.52
C LYS A 38 21.61 6.37 -14.05
N GLU A 39 22.82 6.56 -13.52
CA GLU A 39 23.69 5.47 -13.05
C GLU A 39 23.17 4.76 -11.78
N LYS A 40 22.27 5.39 -11.01
CA LYS A 40 21.65 4.78 -9.83
C LYS A 40 20.41 3.97 -10.18
N THR A 41 19.58 4.41 -11.12
CA THR A 41 18.36 3.68 -11.52
C THR A 41 18.68 2.33 -12.16
N ASP A 42 19.79 2.22 -12.90
CA ASP A 42 20.19 0.97 -13.56
C ASP A 42 20.68 -0.13 -12.59
N ARG A 43 20.94 0.20 -11.32
CA ARG A 43 21.39 -0.76 -10.29
C ARG A 43 20.27 -1.25 -9.37
N TYR A 44 19.09 -0.63 -9.39
CA TYR A 44 18.02 -0.97 -8.46
C TYR A 44 17.12 -2.10 -8.97
N ASN A 45 16.72 -2.99 -8.06
CA ASN A 45 15.71 -3.98 -8.36
C ASN A 45 14.33 -3.30 -8.48
N GLU A 46 13.83 -3.16 -9.72
CA GLU A 46 12.49 -2.60 -10.00
C GLU A 46 11.37 -3.67 -9.99
N ARG A 47 11.72 -4.94 -9.75
CA ARG A 47 10.78 -6.07 -9.62
C ARG A 47 10.90 -6.67 -8.23
N PRO A 48 10.29 -6.04 -7.21
CA PRO A 48 10.32 -6.57 -5.85
C PRO A 48 9.65 -7.95 -5.83
N TRP A 49 10.34 -8.94 -5.24
CA TRP A 49 9.70 -10.22 -4.92
C TRP A 49 9.24 -10.19 -3.47
N GLY A 50 8.01 -10.59 -3.24
CA GLY A 50 7.44 -10.59 -1.90
C GLY A 50 6.02 -11.10 -1.89
N VAL A 51 5.40 -11.01 -0.73
CA VAL A 51 4.01 -11.38 -0.52
C VAL A 51 3.49 -10.60 0.68
N GLY A 52 2.19 -10.41 0.72
CA GLY A 52 1.53 -10.03 1.94
C GLY A 52 0.13 -10.56 2.03
N PHE A 53 -0.42 -10.38 3.21
CA PHE A 53 -1.75 -10.82 3.56
C PHE A 53 -2.42 -9.71 4.36
N GLY A 54 -3.74 -9.62 4.23
CA GLY A 54 -4.52 -8.69 5.02
C GLY A 54 -5.97 -9.10 5.10
N GLN A 55 -6.69 -8.29 5.86
CA GLN A 55 -8.13 -8.36 5.98
C GLN A 55 -8.71 -6.98 5.66
N SER A 56 -9.85 -6.96 4.99
CA SER A 56 -10.49 -5.73 4.57
C SER A 56 -12.00 -5.75 4.75
N ARG A 57 -12.56 -4.55 4.66
CA ARG A 57 -14.00 -4.30 4.63
C ARG A 57 -14.31 -3.10 3.76
N TRP A 58 -15.54 -3.04 3.28
CA TRP A 58 -16.11 -1.87 2.62
C TRP A 58 -17.05 -1.18 3.62
N ASP A 59 -16.95 0.15 3.77
CA ASP A 59 -17.88 0.88 4.65
C ASP A 59 -19.24 1.12 3.96
N ASP A 60 -20.22 1.63 4.71
CA ASP A 60 -21.56 1.98 4.19
C ASP A 60 -21.53 3.02 3.05
N LYS A 61 -20.40 3.72 2.87
CA LYS A 61 -20.18 4.69 1.79
C LYS A 61 -19.43 4.06 0.61
N GLY A 62 -19.15 2.76 0.67
CA GLY A 62 -18.42 1.99 -0.32
C GLY A 62 -16.92 2.29 -0.37
N ASN A 63 -16.33 2.87 0.68
CA ASN A 63 -14.87 3.09 0.80
C ASN A 63 -14.17 1.84 1.33
N TRP A 64 -12.93 1.65 0.90
CA TRP A 64 -12.13 0.49 1.30
C TRP A 64 -11.38 0.77 2.60
N HIS A 65 -11.34 -0.22 3.48
CA HIS A 65 -10.52 -0.26 4.68
C HIS A 65 -9.74 -1.57 4.71
N GLY A 66 -8.45 -1.53 5.07
CA GLY A 66 -7.66 -2.76 5.15
C GLY A 66 -6.61 -2.72 6.25
N LEU A 67 -6.40 -3.86 6.90
CA LEU A 67 -5.25 -4.15 7.75
C LEU A 67 -4.38 -5.16 7.03
N TYR A 68 -3.11 -4.84 6.85
CA TYR A 68 -2.21 -5.66 6.05
C TYR A 68 -0.86 -5.85 6.70
N MET A 69 -0.18 -6.91 6.29
CA MET A 69 1.24 -7.12 6.49
C MET A 69 1.84 -7.68 5.20
N MET A 70 2.91 -7.05 4.71
CA MET A 70 3.68 -7.48 3.54
C MET A 70 5.14 -7.65 3.95
N ALA A 71 5.84 -8.55 3.26
CA ALA A 71 7.30 -8.62 3.26
C ALA A 71 7.79 -8.70 1.82
N PHE A 72 8.68 -7.79 1.44
CA PHE A 72 9.21 -7.74 0.07
C PHE A 72 10.70 -7.47 0.05
N LYS A 73 11.35 -7.86 -1.06
CA LYS A 73 12.75 -7.51 -1.34
C LYS A 73 12.85 -6.05 -1.77
N ASP A 74 13.64 -5.28 -1.03
CA ASP A 74 13.92 -3.88 -1.35
C ASP A 74 14.95 -3.74 -2.48
N SER A 75 15.33 -2.50 -2.79
CA SER A 75 16.28 -2.19 -3.86
C SER A 75 17.70 -2.76 -3.64
N PHE A 76 18.04 -3.18 -2.41
CA PHE A 76 19.30 -3.85 -2.06
C PHE A 76 19.14 -5.38 -1.91
N ASN A 77 18.00 -5.94 -2.32
CA ASN A 77 17.66 -7.35 -2.18
C ASN A 77 17.61 -7.82 -0.70
N LYS A 78 17.30 -6.89 0.22
CA LYS A 78 17.05 -7.17 1.64
C LYS A 78 15.57 -7.27 1.90
N TRP A 79 15.18 -8.06 2.90
CA TRP A 79 13.77 -8.17 3.27
C TRP A 79 13.32 -6.91 4.02
N GLU A 80 12.22 -6.32 3.58
CA GLU A 80 11.54 -5.18 4.20
C GLU A 80 10.11 -5.60 4.56
N PRO A 81 9.81 -5.84 5.85
CA PRO A 81 8.45 -5.99 6.33
C PRO A 81 7.77 -4.62 6.47
N ILE A 82 6.51 -4.55 6.06
CA ILE A 82 5.62 -3.40 6.32
C ILE A 82 4.28 -3.93 6.78
N GLY A 83 3.67 -3.28 7.77
CA GLY A 83 2.29 -3.55 8.16
C GLY A 83 1.58 -2.28 8.56
N GLY A 84 0.27 -2.23 8.34
CA GLY A 84 -0.47 -1.02 8.63
C GLY A 84 -1.95 -1.11 8.34
N TYR A 85 -2.60 0.03 8.56
CA TYR A 85 -3.96 0.30 8.18
C TYR A 85 -3.99 1.14 6.90
N GLY A 86 -4.84 0.78 5.96
CA GLY A 86 -5.11 1.51 4.73
C GLY A 86 -6.57 1.94 4.66
N TRP A 87 -6.81 3.12 4.09
CA TRP A 87 -8.14 3.61 3.74
C TRP A 87 -8.11 4.25 2.36
N GLU A 88 -9.10 3.94 1.53
CA GLU A 88 -9.28 4.59 0.23
C GLU A 88 -10.73 5.02 0.03
N LYS A 89 -10.91 6.30 -0.28
CA LYS A 89 -12.14 6.75 -0.90
C LYS A 89 -12.27 6.07 -2.25
N THR A 90 -13.41 5.43 -2.49
CA THR A 90 -13.62 4.64 -3.70
C THR A 90 -14.73 5.24 -4.57
N TRP A 91 -14.48 5.29 -5.87
CA TRP A 91 -15.43 5.70 -6.90
C TRP A 91 -15.71 4.55 -7.85
N ARG A 92 -16.97 4.42 -8.28
CA ARG A 92 -17.45 3.48 -9.31
C ARG A 92 -18.01 4.30 -10.48
N PRO A 93 -17.16 4.79 -11.40
CA PRO A 93 -17.56 5.75 -12.43
C PRO A 93 -18.25 5.11 -13.65
N LEU A 94 -18.27 3.78 -13.75
CA LEU A 94 -18.88 3.05 -14.86
C LEU A 94 -20.23 2.46 -14.44
N GLU A 95 -21.07 2.07 -15.40
CA GLU A 95 -22.31 1.32 -15.13
C GLU A 95 -22.03 -0.05 -14.47
N ASP A 96 -20.84 -0.60 -14.69
CA ASP A 96 -20.37 -1.82 -14.02
C ASP A 96 -19.76 -1.48 -12.65
N ASP A 97 -20.49 -1.82 -11.59
CA ASP A 97 -20.07 -1.63 -10.19
C ASP A 97 -18.81 -2.42 -9.80
N ASN A 98 -18.37 -3.37 -10.64
CA ASN A 98 -17.11 -4.08 -10.42
C ASN A 98 -15.90 -3.17 -10.64
N PHE A 99 -16.00 -2.17 -11.53
CA PHE A 99 -14.90 -1.25 -11.82
C PHE A 99 -14.78 -0.16 -10.74
N ARG A 100 -13.59 -0.03 -10.17
CA ARG A 100 -13.34 0.86 -9.02
C ARG A 100 -12.06 1.66 -9.21
N LEU A 101 -12.11 2.92 -8.78
CA LEU A 101 -10.95 3.79 -8.59
C LEU A 101 -10.86 4.16 -7.11
N GLY A 102 -9.66 4.13 -6.53
CA GLY A 102 -9.43 4.45 -5.13
C GLY A 102 -8.35 5.51 -4.93
N LEU A 103 -8.52 6.38 -3.93
CA LEU A 103 -7.49 7.30 -3.47
C LEU A 103 -7.61 7.46 -1.94
N GLY A 104 -6.48 7.40 -1.25
CA GLY A 104 -6.44 7.60 0.18
C GLY A 104 -5.04 7.51 0.76
N PHE A 105 -4.90 6.80 1.87
CA PHE A 105 -3.65 6.75 2.62
C PHE A 105 -3.46 5.42 3.36
N THR A 106 -2.23 5.14 3.73
CA THR A 106 -1.89 4.11 4.72
C THR A 106 -1.08 4.71 5.85
N ALA A 107 -1.42 4.31 7.08
CA ALA A 107 -0.64 4.56 8.27
C ALA A 107 -0.13 3.21 8.81
N GLY A 108 1.18 3.07 8.93
CA GLY A 108 1.78 1.79 9.25
C GLY A 108 3.18 1.91 9.82
N VAL A 109 3.86 0.77 9.85
CA VAL A 109 5.23 0.62 10.33
C VAL A 109 5.99 -0.25 9.33
N THR A 110 7.17 0.20 8.93
CA THR A 110 8.13 -0.58 8.12
C THR A 110 9.44 -0.75 8.89
N ALA A 111 10.28 -1.70 8.49
CA ALA A 111 11.63 -1.86 9.02
C ALA A 111 12.60 -2.23 7.89
N ARG A 112 13.79 -1.61 7.87
CA ARG A 112 14.77 -1.78 6.78
C ARG A 112 16.16 -2.11 7.31
N ASP A 113 16.93 -2.88 6.53
CA ASP A 113 18.30 -3.31 6.86
C ASP A 113 19.23 -2.10 7.10
N ASN A 114 19.14 -1.06 6.28
CA ASN A 114 19.96 0.16 6.40
C ASN A 114 19.78 0.92 7.73
N TRP A 115 18.70 0.65 8.47
CA TRP A 115 18.42 1.22 9.79
C TRP A 115 18.39 0.16 10.89
N ASN A 116 19.12 -0.95 10.71
CA ASN A 116 19.20 -2.06 11.66
C ASN A 116 17.82 -2.62 12.06
N TYR A 117 16.84 -2.56 11.15
CA TYR A 117 15.46 -3.00 11.39
C TYR A 117 14.75 -2.30 12.57
N ILE A 118 15.18 -1.09 12.94
CA ILE A 118 14.40 -0.25 13.86
C ILE A 118 13.04 0.06 13.20
N PRO A 119 11.90 -0.18 13.87
CA PRO A 119 10.58 0.11 13.30
C PRO A 119 10.38 1.60 13.06
N ILE A 120 9.96 1.96 11.84
CA ILE A 120 9.76 3.33 11.40
C ILE A 120 8.29 3.55 11.05
N PRO A 121 7.62 4.52 11.68
CA PRO A 121 6.25 4.86 11.32
C PRO A 121 6.21 5.47 9.92
N VAL A 122 5.20 5.09 9.14
CA VAL A 122 4.97 5.61 7.79
C VAL A 122 3.54 6.10 7.64
N LEU A 123 3.39 7.23 6.95
CA LEU A 123 2.12 7.74 6.47
C LEU A 123 2.28 8.05 4.98
N LEU A 124 1.65 7.26 4.12
CA LEU A 124 1.87 7.33 2.68
C LEU A 124 0.53 7.43 1.93
N PRO A 125 0.48 8.13 0.80
CA PRO A 125 -0.70 8.12 -0.07
C PRO A 125 -0.91 6.72 -0.67
N LEU A 126 -2.17 6.38 -0.93
CA LEU A 126 -2.57 5.20 -1.68
C LEU A 126 -3.42 5.61 -2.89
N ALA A 127 -3.25 4.89 -3.99
CA ALA A 127 -4.14 4.96 -5.15
C ALA A 127 -4.40 3.56 -5.69
N SER A 128 -5.59 3.32 -6.25
CA SER A 128 -5.94 2.02 -6.81
C SER A 128 -6.85 2.10 -8.02
N ILE A 129 -6.78 1.04 -8.84
CA ILE A 129 -7.72 0.72 -9.89
C ILE A 129 -8.05 -0.77 -9.79
N GLY A 130 -9.32 -1.14 -9.81
CA GLY A 130 -9.73 -2.52 -9.60
C GLY A 130 -10.95 -2.93 -10.42
N TYR A 131 -11.08 -4.24 -10.59
CA TYR A 131 -12.21 -4.90 -11.22
C TYR A 131 -12.53 -6.21 -10.48
N GLY A 132 -13.76 -6.35 -9.97
CA GLY A 132 -14.17 -7.59 -9.28
C GLY A 132 -13.33 -7.85 -8.02
N PRO A 133 -12.67 -9.01 -7.85
CA PRO A 133 -11.77 -9.25 -6.71
C PRO A 133 -10.33 -8.73 -6.90
N ALA A 134 -9.95 -8.35 -8.13
CA ALA A 134 -8.58 -7.95 -8.45
C ALA A 134 -8.42 -6.43 -8.43
N THR A 135 -7.38 -5.94 -7.75
CA THR A 135 -7.07 -4.51 -7.65
C THR A 135 -5.58 -4.28 -7.84
N PHE A 136 -5.20 -3.38 -8.74
CA PHE A 136 -3.85 -2.84 -8.79
C PHE A 136 -3.79 -1.61 -7.87
N GLN A 137 -2.96 -1.68 -6.84
CA GLN A 137 -2.85 -0.65 -5.81
C GLN A 137 -1.39 -0.20 -5.70
N MET A 138 -1.19 1.08 -5.41
CA MET A 138 0.13 1.66 -5.30
C MET A 138 0.23 2.66 -4.16
N THR A 139 1.45 2.88 -3.71
CA THR A 139 1.83 3.97 -2.81
C THR A 139 2.99 4.77 -3.41
N TYR A 140 3.07 6.03 -3.00
CA TYR A 140 4.19 6.91 -3.34
C TYR A 140 4.98 7.24 -2.07
N ILE A 141 6.27 6.95 -2.08
CA ILE A 141 7.19 7.24 -0.98
C ILE A 141 7.87 8.57 -1.29
N PRO A 142 7.45 9.70 -0.68
CA PRO A 142 8.08 10.99 -0.92
C PRO A 142 9.50 11.01 -0.35
N GLY A 143 10.38 11.79 -0.98
CA GLY A 143 11.71 12.02 -0.45
C GLY A 143 12.49 13.08 -1.22
N SER A 144 13.76 13.25 -0.86
CA SER A 144 14.65 14.22 -1.48
C SER A 144 15.31 13.66 -2.75
N TYR A 145 16.02 14.52 -3.50
CA TYR A 145 16.77 14.10 -4.68
C TYR A 145 17.72 12.94 -4.34
N ASN A 146 17.71 11.88 -5.15
CA ASN A 146 18.42 10.62 -4.92
C ASN A 146 18.00 9.79 -3.67
N ASN A 147 16.98 10.19 -2.91
CA ASN A 147 16.48 9.48 -1.72
C ASN A 147 14.94 9.54 -1.64
N GLY A 148 14.23 8.50 -2.09
CA GLY A 148 12.76 8.48 -2.11
C GLY A 148 12.21 8.79 -3.50
N ASN A 149 11.02 9.39 -3.61
CA ASN A 149 10.29 9.55 -4.88
C ASN A 149 10.11 8.20 -5.61
N VAL A 150 9.66 7.21 -4.86
CA VAL A 150 9.49 5.83 -5.31
C VAL A 150 8.02 5.50 -5.37
N TYR A 151 7.59 4.94 -6.50
CA TYR A 151 6.30 4.30 -6.64
C TYR A 151 6.46 2.83 -6.34
N PHE A 152 5.69 2.32 -5.38
CA PHE A 152 5.63 0.90 -5.08
C PHE A 152 4.20 0.43 -5.32
N ALA A 153 4.03 -0.56 -6.19
CA ALA A 153 2.73 -1.08 -6.55
C ALA A 153 2.67 -2.60 -6.49
N TRP A 154 1.48 -3.09 -6.19
CA TRP A 154 1.17 -4.49 -5.98
C TRP A 154 -0.20 -4.83 -6.56
N MET A 155 -0.37 -6.11 -6.88
CA MET A 155 -1.70 -6.68 -7.09
C MET A 155 -2.28 -7.05 -5.73
N ARG A 156 -3.55 -6.72 -5.51
CA ARG A 156 -4.36 -7.15 -4.37
C ARG A 156 -5.49 -8.03 -4.88
N PHE A 157 -5.61 -9.24 -4.35
CA PHE A 157 -6.66 -10.20 -4.68
C PHE A 157 -7.51 -10.48 -3.45
N GLN A 158 -8.77 -10.07 -3.51
CA GLN A 158 -9.75 -10.27 -2.46
C GLN A 158 -10.39 -11.67 -2.60
N PHE A 159 -10.56 -12.42 -1.50
CA PHE A 159 -11.20 -13.74 -1.48
C PHE A 159 -11.95 -14.03 -0.17
#